data_AF-A0A2S2PP45-F1
#
_entry.id   AF-A0A2S2PP45-F1
#
_cell.length_a   1.000
_cell.length_b   1.000
_cell.length_c   1.000
_cell.angle_alpha   90.00
_cell.angle_beta   90.00
_cell.angle_gamma   90.00
#
_symmetry.space_group_name_H-M   'P 1'
#
loop_
_entity.id
_entity.type
_entity.pdbx_description
1 polymer ?
#
loop_
_entity_poly.entity_id
_entity_poly.type
_entity_poly.pdbx_seq_one_letter_code
_entity_poly.pdbx_strand_id
1 'polypeptide(L)'
;RLYSKLCSKIKHIVKDDVKQINNCTYSIPSESSPNIVYITNTEMGICSCKIGCAGAFFKHQGRWQELWDSTSTKAAWTKRLIPNLTRWWTYGPRDISFHTAQVLSGHGCFQSYLWKRGRAISEVCCHCQSEKDDVEHTVFNCT
;
A
#
# COMPACT_ATOMS: atom_id res chain seq x y z
N ARG A 1 -4.15 14.36 -6.79
CA ARG A 1 -3.63 14.81 -8.10
C ARG A 1 -3.65 13.57 -9.00
N LEU A 2 -4.64 13.44 -9.88
CA LEU A 2 -4.87 12.21 -10.65
C LEU A 2 -3.61 11.86 -11.47
N TYR A 3 -3.08 10.65 -11.29
CA TYR A 3 -1.90 10.13 -11.99
C TYR A 3 -2.03 10.25 -13.51
N SER A 4 -3.23 10.05 -14.04
CA SER A 4 -3.57 10.27 -15.45
C SER A 4 -3.25 11.69 -15.96
N LYS A 5 -3.45 12.73 -15.14
CA LYS A 5 -3.08 14.13 -15.47
C LYS A 5 -1.58 14.41 -15.38
N LEU A 6 -0.82 13.57 -14.67
CA LEU A 6 0.65 13.61 -14.65
C LEU A 6 1.21 12.91 -15.89
N CYS A 7 0.69 11.73 -16.23
CA CYS A 7 1.08 10.99 -17.43
C CYS A 7 0.80 11.76 -18.72
N SER A 8 -0.31 12.51 -18.81
CA SER A 8 -0.63 13.33 -19.98
C SER A 8 0.34 14.49 -20.25
N LYS A 9 1.25 14.79 -19.31
CA LYS A 9 2.29 15.82 -19.46
C LYS A 9 3.66 15.25 -19.83
N ILE A 10 3.82 13.93 -19.85
CA ILE A 10 5.07 13.27 -20.23
C ILE A 10 5.15 13.29 -21.75
N LYS A 11 5.86 14.28 -22.31
CA LYS A 11 5.95 14.49 -23.76
C LYS A 11 7.08 13.71 -24.45
N HIS A 12 7.96 13.03 -23.67
CA HIS A 12 9.25 12.54 -24.18
C HIS A 12 9.60 11.09 -23.83
N ILE A 13 8.75 10.36 -23.12
CA ILE A 13 9.00 8.94 -22.83
C ILE A 13 7.95 8.14 -23.58
N VAL A 14 8.37 7.49 -24.67
CA VAL A 14 7.54 6.54 -25.41
C VAL A 14 7.54 5.23 -24.62
N LYS A 15 6.44 4.48 -24.65
CA LYS A 15 6.33 3.19 -23.93
C LYS A 15 7.47 2.23 -24.28
N ASP A 16 7.98 2.32 -25.50
CA ASP A 16 9.05 1.48 -26.04
C ASP A 16 10.44 1.80 -25.45
N ASP A 17 10.60 2.96 -24.81
CA ASP A 17 11.85 3.32 -24.13
C ASP A 17 11.99 2.62 -22.76
N VAL A 18 10.91 2.02 -22.26
CA VAL A 18 10.91 1.25 -21.02
C VAL A 18 11.33 -0.18 -21.32
N LYS A 19 12.57 -0.52 -20.96
CA LYS A 19 13.09 -1.88 -21.15
C LYS A 19 12.89 -2.71 -19.89
N GLN A 20 12.25 -3.86 -20.04
CA GLN A 20 12.13 -4.83 -18.96
C GLN A 20 13.46 -5.59 -18.79
N ILE A 21 14.01 -5.58 -17.58
CA ILE A 21 15.24 -6.33 -17.23
C ILE A 21 14.86 -7.71 -16.69
N ASN A 22 13.86 -7.76 -15.80
CA ASN A 22 13.29 -9.00 -15.27
C ASN A 22 11.80 -8.81 -14.95
N ASN A 23 11.17 -9.82 -14.35
CA ASN A 23 9.71 -9.81 -14.07
C ASN A 23 9.22 -8.55 -13.34
N CYS A 24 10.04 -7.99 -12.46
CA CYS A 24 9.65 -6.89 -11.58
C CYS A 24 10.57 -5.68 -11.72
N THR A 25 11.54 -5.68 -12.63
CA THR A 25 12.56 -4.62 -12.77
C THR A 25 12.59 -4.07 -14.18
N TYR A 26 12.53 -2.75 -14.29
CA TYR A 26 12.46 -2.01 -15.54
C TYR A 26 13.49 -0.88 -15.55
N SER A 27 14.10 -0.64 -16.71
CA SER A 27 14.90 0.57 -16.97
C SER A 27 14.02 1.62 -17.63
N ILE A 28 13.97 2.81 -17.05
CA ILE A 28 13.13 3.93 -17.50
C ILE A 28 14.02 5.16 -17.70
N PRO A 29 14.03 5.79 -18.88
CA PRO A 29 14.77 7.02 -19.10
C PRO A 29 14.20 8.19 -18.28
N SER A 30 15.05 9.14 -17.94
CA SER A 30 14.64 10.35 -17.23
C SER A 30 13.88 11.28 -18.16
N GLU A 31 12.78 11.84 -17.63
CA GLU A 31 12.03 12.93 -18.28
C GLU A 31 12.90 14.17 -18.53
N SER A 32 13.92 14.39 -17.70
CA SER A 32 14.76 15.60 -17.73
C SER A 32 16.00 15.46 -18.62
N SER A 33 16.45 14.23 -18.89
CA SER A 33 17.63 13.99 -19.72
C SER A 33 17.61 12.60 -20.33
N PRO A 34 17.78 12.46 -21.66
CA PRO A 34 17.79 11.16 -22.32
C PRO A 34 19.00 10.29 -21.94
N ASN A 35 20.07 10.89 -21.40
CA ASN A 35 21.28 10.18 -20.98
C ASN A 35 21.18 9.57 -19.59
N ILE A 36 20.11 9.88 -18.84
CA ILE A 36 19.91 9.36 -17.49
C ILE A 36 18.86 8.28 -17.55
N VAL A 37 19.20 7.07 -17.09
CA VAL A 37 18.28 5.94 -17.01
C VAL A 37 18.17 5.51 -15.55
N TYR A 38 16.93 5.34 -15.08
CA TYR A 38 16.64 4.85 -13.75
C TYR A 38 16.20 3.39 -13.81
N ILE A 39 16.61 2.62 -12.81
CA ILE A 39 16.15 1.25 -12.60
C ILE A 39 15.05 1.30 -11.55
N THR A 40 13.88 0.79 -11.88
CA THR A 40 12.75 0.68 -10.96
C THR A 40 12.41 -0.78 -10.72
N ASN A 41 12.21 -1.16 -9.47
CA ASN A 41 11.59 -2.43 -9.11
C ASN A 41 10.14 -2.17 -8.71
N THR A 42 9.20 -2.72 -9.46
CA THR A 42 7.76 -2.51 -9.28
C THR A 42 7.17 -3.31 -8.14
N GLU A 43 7.82 -4.40 -7.71
CA GLU A 43 7.39 -5.23 -6.57
C GLU A 43 7.80 -4.58 -5.24
N MET A 44 9.02 -4.07 -5.15
CA MET A 44 9.52 -3.36 -3.97
C MET A 44 9.15 -1.88 -3.96
N GLY A 45 8.74 -1.32 -5.10
CA GLY A 45 8.43 0.10 -5.24
C GLY A 45 9.67 0.99 -5.08
N ILE A 46 10.87 0.54 -5.46
CA ILE A 46 12.12 1.31 -5.37
C ILE A 46 12.57 1.79 -6.76
N CYS A 47 13.25 2.93 -6.81
CA CYS A 47 13.81 3.51 -8.03
C CYS A 47 15.21 4.05 -7.75
N SER A 48 16.15 3.86 -8.68
CA SER A 48 17.54 4.31 -8.55
C SER A 48 17.73 5.83 -8.67
N CYS A 49 16.65 6.60 -8.78
CA CYS A 49 16.73 8.06 -8.73
C CYS A 49 17.03 8.54 -7.30
N LYS A 50 17.59 9.75 -7.18
CA LYS A 50 17.96 10.34 -5.88
C LYS A 50 16.82 10.29 -4.84
N ILE A 51 15.59 10.51 -5.30
CA ILE A 51 14.38 10.47 -4.45
C ILE A 51 14.06 9.03 -4.03
N GLY A 52 14.14 8.06 -4.96
CA GLY A 52 13.86 6.66 -4.67
C GLY A 52 14.92 6.01 -3.77
N CYS A 53 16.21 6.35 -3.95
CA CYS A 53 17.29 5.90 -3.06
C CYS A 53 17.16 6.49 -1.64
N ALA A 54 16.61 7.69 -1.51
CA ALA A 54 16.26 8.29 -0.21
C ALA A 54 15.00 7.67 0.40
N GLY A 55 14.40 6.66 -0.25
CA GLY A 55 13.18 6.02 0.20
C GLY A 55 11.96 6.93 0.14
N ALA A 56 11.96 8.01 -0.65
CA ALA A 56 10.80 8.89 -0.78
C ALA A 56 9.86 8.42 -1.89
N PHE A 57 8.55 8.65 -1.70
CA PHE A 57 7.49 8.24 -2.62
C PHE A 57 7.66 8.96 -3.98
N PHE A 58 8.01 8.24 -5.04
CA PHE A 58 8.36 8.82 -6.35
C PHE A 58 7.23 8.76 -7.38
N LYS A 59 7.35 9.54 -8.48
CA LYS A 59 6.35 9.62 -9.57
C LYS A 59 5.95 8.25 -10.14
N HIS A 60 6.88 7.30 -10.26
CA HIS A 60 6.63 5.94 -10.75
C HIS A 60 5.89 5.02 -9.74
N GLN A 61 5.68 5.45 -8.49
CA GLN A 61 4.81 4.75 -7.52
C GLN A 61 3.32 5.14 -7.64
N GLY A 62 2.93 6.00 -8.59
CA GLY A 62 1.52 6.33 -8.81
C GLY A 62 0.63 5.12 -9.11
N ARG A 63 1.21 4.10 -9.77
CA ARG A 63 0.56 2.80 -10.00
C ARG A 63 0.23 2.08 -8.69
N TRP A 64 0.98 2.29 -7.61
CA TRP A 64 0.67 1.67 -6.32
C TRP A 64 -0.62 2.19 -5.72
N GLN A 65 -0.90 3.49 -5.87
CA GLN A 65 -2.20 4.02 -5.44
C GLN A 65 -3.33 3.39 -6.27
N GLU A 66 -3.16 3.21 -7.58
CA GLU A 66 -4.16 2.55 -8.42
C GLU A 66 -4.35 1.08 -8.05
N LEU A 67 -3.25 0.35 -7.80
CA LEU A 67 -3.31 -1.04 -7.32
C LEU A 67 -3.98 -1.13 -5.96
N TRP A 68 -3.63 -0.22 -5.05
CA TRP A 68 -4.25 -0.09 -3.73
C TRP A 68 -5.74 0.15 -3.84
N ASP A 69 -6.15 1.13 -4.65
CA ASP A 69 -7.56 1.46 -4.88
C ASP A 69 -8.31 0.26 -5.50
N SER A 70 -7.67 -0.46 -6.44
CA SER A 70 -8.23 -1.64 -7.10
C SER A 70 -8.30 -2.89 -6.22
N THR A 71 -7.60 -2.92 -5.08
CA THR A 71 -7.61 -4.07 -4.16
C THR A 71 -8.98 -4.20 -3.51
N SER A 72 -9.78 -5.17 -3.95
CA SER A 72 -11.12 -5.48 -3.43
C SER A 72 -11.14 -6.69 -2.50
N THR A 73 -10.02 -7.41 -2.42
CA THR A 73 -9.93 -8.70 -1.72
C THR A 73 -9.36 -8.50 -0.30
N LYS A 74 -8.45 -9.38 0.13
CA LYS A 74 -7.94 -9.42 1.50
C LYS A 74 -7.47 -8.04 1.97
N ALA A 75 -7.92 -7.65 3.18
CA ALA A 75 -7.57 -6.38 3.83
C ALA A 75 -8.04 -5.11 3.11
N ALA A 76 -9.01 -5.16 2.19
CA ALA A 76 -9.54 -3.96 1.51
C ALA A 76 -10.04 -2.86 2.46
N TRP A 77 -10.47 -3.22 3.68
CA TRP A 77 -10.88 -2.28 4.72
C TRP A 77 -9.76 -1.30 5.12
N THR A 78 -8.49 -1.72 5.04
CA THR A 78 -7.33 -0.89 5.41
C THR A 78 -7.21 0.38 4.57
N LYS A 79 -7.86 0.43 3.40
CA LYS A 79 -7.98 1.64 2.57
C LYS A 79 -8.77 2.76 3.26
N ARG A 80 -9.71 2.42 4.14
CA ARG A 80 -10.41 3.40 4.99
C ARG A 80 -9.44 4.07 5.96
N LEU A 81 -8.45 3.32 6.45
CA LEU A 81 -7.40 3.81 7.34
C LEU A 81 -6.28 4.54 6.57
N ILE A 82 -5.89 4.01 5.41
CA ILE A 82 -4.76 4.48 4.59
C ILE A 82 -5.26 4.85 3.18
N PRO A 83 -6.01 5.95 3.03
CA PRO A 83 -6.58 6.30 1.72
C PRO A 83 -5.54 6.85 0.74
N ASN A 84 -4.42 7.40 1.24
CA ASN A 84 -3.39 8.02 0.42
C ASN A 84 -2.01 7.50 0.82
N LEU A 85 -1.43 6.67 -0.04
CA LEU A 85 -0.13 6.03 0.22
C LEU A 85 1.01 7.04 0.34
N THR A 86 1.01 8.10 -0.47
CA THR A 86 2.04 9.15 -0.41
C THR A 86 2.02 9.88 0.93
N ARG A 87 0.83 10.24 1.41
CA ARG A 87 0.66 10.91 2.70
C ARG A 87 1.04 9.99 3.85
N TRP A 88 0.59 8.73 3.81
CA TRP A 88 0.95 7.73 4.80
C TRP A 88 2.46 7.49 4.85
N TRP A 89 3.11 7.41 3.70
CA TRP A 89 4.56 7.25 3.66
C TRP A 89 5.32 8.46 4.20
N THR A 90 4.84 9.68 3.92
CA THR A 90 5.54 10.92 4.30
C THR A 90 5.30 11.30 5.76
N TYR A 91 4.08 11.08 6.25
CA TYR A 91 3.61 11.60 7.54
C TYR A 91 3.00 10.53 8.45
N GLY A 92 2.94 9.28 8.00
CA GLY A 92 2.44 8.18 8.81
C GLY A 92 3.40 7.79 9.93
N PRO A 93 3.02 6.78 10.72
CA PRO A 93 3.84 6.29 11.81
C PRO A 93 5.20 5.82 11.31
N ARG A 94 6.28 6.26 11.97
CA ARG A 94 7.65 5.78 11.68
C ARG A 94 7.91 4.41 12.30
N ASP A 95 7.21 4.12 13.39
CA ASP A 95 7.24 2.85 14.10
C ASP A 95 5.83 2.30 14.26
N ILE A 96 5.72 0.97 14.27
CA ILE A 96 4.46 0.24 14.41
C ILE A 96 4.46 -0.43 15.79
N SER A 97 3.47 -0.07 16.62
CA SER A 97 3.27 -0.74 17.92
C SER A 97 2.77 -2.18 17.72
N PHE A 98 2.92 -3.01 18.75
CA PHE A 98 2.39 -4.38 18.75
C PHE A 98 0.89 -4.43 18.39
N HIS A 99 0.07 -3.56 18.97
CA HIS A 99 -1.37 -3.49 18.68
C HIS A 99 -1.66 -2.95 17.29
N THR A 100 -0.88 -1.99 16.79
CA THR A 100 -1.01 -1.50 15.41
C THR A 100 -0.69 -2.61 14.40
N ALA A 101 0.34 -3.42 14.67
CA ALA A 101 0.66 -4.57 13.81
C ALA A 101 -0.47 -5.62 13.81
N GLN A 102 -1.09 -5.88 14.96
CA GLN A 102 -2.26 -6.75 15.07
C GLN A 102 -3.45 -6.23 14.24
N VAL A 103 -3.78 -4.96 14.39
CA VAL A 103 -4.81 -4.27 13.59
C VAL A 103 -4.52 -4.42 12.10
N LEU A 104 -3.33 -4.03 11.63
CA LEU A 104 -3.00 -4.05 10.20
C LEU A 104 -2.99 -5.46 9.59
N SER A 105 -2.64 -6.48 10.39
CA SER A 105 -2.58 -7.87 9.93
C SER A 105 -3.91 -8.63 10.03
N GLY A 106 -4.88 -8.11 10.80
CA GLY A 106 -6.07 -8.89 11.12
C GLY A 106 -5.81 -10.03 12.10
N HIS A 107 -4.71 -9.97 12.84
CA HIS A 107 -4.29 -11.01 13.77
C HIS A 107 -4.37 -10.52 15.22
N GLY A 108 -4.32 -11.47 16.16
CA GLY A 108 -4.15 -11.15 17.58
C GLY A 108 -5.45 -11.28 18.37
N CYS A 109 -5.88 -10.18 19.00
CA CYS A 109 -6.94 -10.20 20.02
C CYS A 109 -8.38 -10.25 19.47
N PHE A 110 -8.57 -10.18 18.15
CA PHE A 110 -9.89 -10.19 17.54
C PHE A 110 -10.55 -11.58 17.64
N GLN A 111 -11.80 -11.65 18.09
CA GLN A 111 -12.47 -12.96 18.29
C GLN A 111 -12.61 -13.73 16.97
N SER A 112 -12.84 -13.05 15.85
CA SER A 112 -12.84 -13.69 14.53
C SER A 112 -11.50 -14.35 14.16
N TYR A 113 -10.38 -13.84 14.66
CA TYR A 113 -9.06 -14.44 14.49
C TYR A 113 -8.84 -15.61 15.47
N LEU A 114 -9.18 -15.40 16.74
CA LEU A 114 -9.01 -16.41 17.79
C LEU A 114 -9.88 -17.65 17.54
N TRP A 115 -11.12 -17.47 17.11
CA TRP A 115 -12.04 -18.55 16.75
C TRP A 115 -11.48 -19.45 15.65
N LYS A 116 -10.96 -18.85 14.56
CA LYS A 116 -10.32 -19.59 13.46
C LYS A 116 -9.08 -20.38 13.88
N ARG A 117 -8.49 -20.04 15.03
CA ARG A 117 -7.34 -20.74 15.61
C ARG A 117 -7.72 -21.68 16.76
N GLY A 118 -9.01 -21.88 17.02
CA GLY A 118 -9.51 -22.72 18.11
C GLY A 118 -9.18 -22.16 19.50
N ARG A 119 -9.01 -20.83 19.62
CA ARG A 119 -8.64 -20.14 20.86
C ARG A 119 -9.77 -19.31 21.48
N ALA A 120 -10.91 -19.23 20.81
CA ALA A 120 -12.13 -18.59 21.30
C ALA A 120 -13.32 -19.56 21.21
N ILE A 121 -14.45 -19.19 21.80
CA ILE A 121 -15.70 -19.96 21.78
C ILE A 121 -16.64 -19.49 20.65
N SER A 122 -16.48 -18.26 20.17
CA SER A 122 -17.25 -17.71 19.04
C SER A 122 -16.49 -16.54 18.41
N GLU A 123 -16.98 -16.01 17.28
CA GLU A 123 -16.46 -14.78 16.66
C GLU A 123 -17.06 -13.50 17.28
N VAL A 124 -17.97 -13.61 18.24
CA VAL A 124 -18.78 -12.49 18.78
C VAL A 124 -17.89 -11.50 19.53
N CYS A 125 -18.15 -10.21 19.34
CA CYS A 125 -17.44 -9.13 20.00
C CYS A 125 -17.71 -9.11 21.50
N CYS A 126 -16.64 -9.22 22.30
CA CYS A 126 -16.75 -9.18 23.77
C CYS A 126 -17.14 -7.80 24.32
N HIS A 127 -17.04 -6.75 23.50
CA HIS A 127 -17.32 -5.37 23.93
C HIS A 127 -18.77 -4.99 23.68
N CYS A 128 -19.28 -5.20 22.47
CA CYS A 128 -20.61 -4.73 22.06
C CYS A 128 -21.57 -5.86 21.64
N GLN A 129 -21.15 -7.12 21.75
CA GLN A 129 -21.94 -8.30 21.36
C GLN A 129 -22.32 -8.38 19.87
N SER A 130 -21.66 -7.61 19.00
CA SER A 130 -21.75 -7.78 17.56
C SER A 130 -21.38 -9.21 17.15
N GLU A 131 -22.08 -9.77 16.16
CA GLU A 131 -21.93 -11.15 15.71
C GLU A 131 -20.48 -11.52 15.33
N LYS A 132 -19.69 -10.52 14.92
CA LYS A 132 -18.32 -10.71 14.47
C LYS A 132 -17.40 -9.57 14.92
N ASP A 133 -16.34 -9.94 15.62
CA ASP A 133 -15.22 -9.08 16.00
C ASP A 133 -14.05 -9.31 15.05
N ASP A 134 -14.12 -8.66 13.89
CA ASP A 134 -12.97 -8.46 13.02
C ASP A 134 -12.46 -7.02 13.14
N VAL A 135 -11.28 -6.76 12.59
CA VAL A 135 -10.61 -5.47 12.78
C VAL A 135 -11.46 -4.30 12.29
N GLU A 136 -12.18 -4.48 11.17
CA GLU A 136 -13.02 -3.42 10.64
C GLU A 136 -14.14 -3.07 11.62
N HIS A 137 -14.76 -4.08 12.24
CA HIS A 137 -15.69 -3.86 13.35
C HIS A 137 -15.01 -3.16 14.54
N THR A 138 -13.93 -3.73 15.07
CA THR A 138 -13.29 -3.20 16.29
C THR A 138 -12.83 -1.75 16.12
N VAL A 139 -12.29 -1.39 14.95
CA VAL A 139 -11.74 -0.05 14.71
C VAL A 139 -12.79 0.99 14.35
N PHE A 140 -13.85 0.61 13.62
CA PHE A 140 -14.79 1.59 13.06
C PHE A 140 -16.22 1.50 13.58
N ASN A 141 -16.64 0.37 14.14
CA ASN A 141 -18.05 0.09 14.43
C ASN A 141 -18.31 -0.32 15.88
N CYS A 142 -17.28 -0.68 16.66
CA CYS A 142 -17.44 -1.06 18.06
C CYS A 142 -17.75 0.18 18.91
N THR A 143 -18.86 0.14 19.63
CA THR A 143 -19.36 1.18 20.53
C THR A 143 -19.82 0.57 21.83
#